data_AF-A0A6I6XCM6-F1
#
_entry.id   AF-A0A6I6XCM6-F1
#
_cell.length_a   1.000
_cell.length_b   1.000
_cell.length_c   1.000
_cell.angle_alpha   90.00
_cell.angle_beta   90.00
_cell.angle_gamma   90.00
#
_symmetry.space_group_name_H-M   'P 1'
#
loop_
_entity.id
_entity.type
_entity.pdbx_description
1 polymer ?
#
loop_
_entity_poly.entity_id
_entity_poly.type
_entity_poly.pdbx_seq_one_letter_code
_entity_poly.pdbx_strand_id
1 'polypeptide(L)'
;MTIVHLTFLVYSLAFATLTFLNLAITIFIAHRKIDYIEGFLLNCDAVIGERKLWLHAGLMGKVIRLNNISFILLCPKIYTYRKLINIEEINKLPSKIKFPLIGIGIANTVSFIALVGLGVFMHYLPPLAK
;
A
#
# COMPACT_ATOMS: atom_id res chain seq x y z
N MET A 1 11.10 -26.03 23.04
CA MET A 1 10.40 -24.80 22.59
C MET A 1 10.38 -23.82 23.77
N THR A 2 11.24 -22.80 23.78
CA THR A 2 11.30 -21.83 24.90
C THR A 2 10.10 -20.89 24.84
N ILE A 3 9.68 -20.35 26.00
CA ILE A 3 8.57 -19.38 26.15
C ILE A 3 8.72 -18.19 25.18
N VAL A 4 9.96 -17.82 24.86
CA VAL A 4 10.31 -16.75 23.91
C VAL A 4 9.87 -17.07 22.48
N HIS A 5 10.04 -18.31 22.00
CA HIS A 5 9.58 -18.69 20.66
C HIS A 5 8.04 -18.74 20.56
N LEU A 6 7.37 -19.14 21.64
CA LEU A 6 5.91 -19.24 21.67
C LEU A 6 5.26 -17.84 21.69
N THR A 7 5.77 -16.93 22.50
CA THR A 7 5.33 -15.52 22.51
C THR A 7 5.58 -14.85 21.16
N PHE A 8 6.77 -15.05 20.57
CA PHE A 8 7.10 -14.54 19.24
C PHE A 8 6.15 -15.05 18.15
N LEU A 9 5.85 -16.36 18.14
CA LEU A 9 4.90 -16.94 17.19
C LEU A 9 3.51 -16.29 17.31
N VAL A 10 3.01 -16.14 18.53
CA VAL A 10 1.69 -15.51 18.78
C VAL A 10 1.66 -14.06 18.28
N TYR A 11 2.70 -13.27 18.57
CA TYR A 11 2.79 -11.89 18.05
C TYR A 11 2.87 -11.83 16.53
N SER A 12 3.65 -12.71 15.90
CA SER A 12 3.76 -12.77 14.43
C SER A 12 2.43 -13.14 13.78
N LEU A 13 1.68 -14.08 14.38
CA LEU A 13 0.40 -14.54 13.85
C LEU A 13 -0.66 -13.44 13.98
N ALA A 14 -0.72 -12.76 15.13
CA ALA A 14 -1.61 -11.62 15.35
C ALA A 14 -1.28 -10.44 14.41
N PHE A 15 0.00 -10.18 14.17
CA PHE A 15 0.42 -9.15 13.22
C PHE A 15 0.02 -9.53 11.80
N ALA A 16 0.25 -10.78 11.39
CA ALA A 16 -0.14 -11.27 10.07
C ALA A 16 -1.65 -11.13 9.84
N THR A 17 -2.50 -11.54 10.79
CA THR A 17 -3.97 -11.41 10.62
C THR A 17 -4.40 -9.95 10.47
N LEU A 18 -3.81 -9.02 11.22
CA LEU A 18 -4.06 -7.57 11.07
C LEU A 18 -3.64 -7.04 9.69
N THR A 19 -2.50 -7.50 9.16
CA THR A 19 -2.06 -7.09 7.81
C THR A 19 -2.96 -7.64 6.71
N PHE A 20 -3.41 -8.89 6.81
CA PHE A 20 -4.36 -9.48 5.86
C PHE A 20 -5.72 -8.77 5.89
N LEU A 21 -6.21 -8.39 7.07
CA LEU A 21 -7.43 -7.61 7.20
C LEU A 21 -7.29 -6.23 6.53
N ASN A 22 -6.18 -5.53 6.79
CA ASN A 22 -5.88 -4.24 6.15
C ASN A 22 -5.80 -4.37 4.62
N LEU A 23 -5.17 -5.43 4.12
CA LEU A 23 -5.10 -5.73 2.70
C LEU A 23 -6.51 -5.95 2.12
N ALA A 24 -7.35 -6.76 2.76
CA ALA A 24 -8.72 -7.01 2.32
C ALA A 24 -9.59 -5.74 2.28
N ILE A 25 -9.48 -4.89 3.30
CA ILE A 25 -10.16 -3.59 3.36
C ILE A 25 -9.67 -2.69 2.22
N THR A 26 -8.36 -2.69 1.98
CA THR A 26 -7.73 -1.93 0.89
C THR A 26 -8.24 -2.41 -0.47
N ILE A 27 -8.35 -3.72 -0.69
CA ILE A 27 -8.88 -4.32 -1.92
C ILE A 27 -10.35 -3.93 -2.09
N PHE A 28 -11.15 -3.96 -1.02
CA PHE A 28 -12.55 -3.57 -1.07
C PHE A 28 -12.73 -2.08 -1.42
N ILE A 29 -11.94 -1.21 -0.80
CA ILE A 29 -11.94 0.23 -1.08
C ILE A 29 -11.43 0.50 -2.50
N ALA A 30 -10.39 -0.22 -2.96
CA ALA A 30 -9.89 -0.15 -4.33
C ALA A 30 -11.00 -0.50 -5.30
N HIS A 31 -11.64 -1.65 -5.13
CA HIS A 31 -12.68 -2.09 -6.04
C HIS A 31 -13.85 -1.10 -6.13
N ARG A 32 -14.20 -0.44 -5.03
CA ARG A 32 -15.37 0.45 -4.95
C ARG A 32 -15.08 1.91 -5.28
N LYS A 33 -13.88 2.42 -4.97
CA LYS A 33 -13.55 3.86 -5.08
C LYS A 33 -12.54 4.19 -6.16
N ILE A 34 -11.88 3.20 -6.77
CA ILE A 34 -10.82 3.48 -7.74
C ILE A 34 -11.33 4.18 -8.99
N ASP A 35 -12.49 3.79 -9.51
CA ASP A 35 -13.05 4.39 -10.73
C ASP A 35 -13.41 5.87 -10.50
N TYR A 36 -13.83 6.23 -9.28
CA TYR A 36 -14.10 7.62 -8.89
C TYR A 36 -12.80 8.43 -8.72
N ILE A 37 -11.78 7.84 -8.10
CA ILE A 37 -10.47 8.47 -7.90
C ILE A 37 -9.76 8.70 -9.23
N GLU A 38 -9.75 7.69 -10.10
CA GLU A 38 -9.19 7.80 -11.44
C GLU A 38 -9.88 8.87 -12.26
N GLY A 39 -11.20 9.05 -12.10
CA GLY A 39 -11.95 10.14 -12.72
C GLY A 39 -11.40 11.54 -12.42
N PHE A 40 -10.82 11.76 -11.24
CA PHE A 40 -10.17 13.04 -10.90
C PHE A 40 -8.72 13.13 -11.37
N LEU A 41 -8.05 12.00 -11.58
CA LEU A 41 -6.64 11.94 -12.02
C LEU A 41 -6.49 11.57 -13.51
N LEU A 42 -7.55 11.72 -14.31
CA LEU A 42 -7.56 11.34 -15.73
C LEU A 42 -6.53 12.10 -16.59
N ASN A 43 -6.05 13.26 -16.15
CA ASN A 43 -5.09 14.09 -16.86
C ASN A 43 -3.64 13.88 -16.40
N CYS A 44 -3.41 13.01 -15.41
CA CYS A 44 -2.08 12.78 -14.87
C CYS A 44 -1.40 11.66 -15.66
N ASP A 45 -0.34 11.98 -16.42
CA ASP A 45 0.37 11.03 -17.29
C ASP A 45 0.85 9.77 -16.55
N ALA A 46 1.27 9.90 -15.29
CA ALA A 46 1.63 8.77 -14.44
C ALA A 46 0.45 7.79 -14.23
N VAL A 47 -0.76 8.32 -14.02
CA VAL A 47 -1.98 7.52 -13.77
C VAL A 47 -2.52 6.94 -15.06
N ILE A 48 -2.39 7.65 -16.19
CA ILE A 48 -2.77 7.17 -17.53
C ILE A 48 -1.85 6.03 -17.97
N GLY A 49 -0.54 6.15 -17.75
CA GLY A 49 0.43 5.09 -18.05
C GLY A 49 0.16 3.81 -17.26
N GLU A 50 -0.03 3.96 -15.95
CA GLU A 50 -0.42 2.87 -15.04
C GLU A 50 -1.77 2.26 -15.42
N ARG A 51 -2.73 3.08 -15.87
CA ARG A 51 -4.02 2.62 -16.41
C ARG A 51 -3.86 1.66 -17.55
N LYS A 52 -3.05 2.07 -18.53
CA LYS A 52 -2.86 1.33 -19.76
C LYS A 52 -2.11 0.03 -19.51
N LEU A 53 -1.14 0.04 -18.59
CA LEU A 53 -0.38 -1.14 -18.19
C LEU A 53 -1.25 -2.19 -17.48
N TRP A 54 -2.08 -1.75 -16.54
CA TRP A 54 -2.80 -2.64 -15.63
C TRP A 54 -4.27 -2.88 -16.03
N LEU A 55 -4.72 -2.35 -17.16
CA LEU A 55 -6.09 -2.51 -17.67
C LEU A 55 -6.49 -3.99 -17.83
N HIS A 56 -5.51 -4.84 -18.17
CA HIS A 56 -5.71 -6.27 -18.44
C HIS A 56 -5.63 -7.14 -17.18
N ALA A 57 -5.17 -6.60 -16.05
CA ALA A 57 -4.95 -7.36 -14.81
C ALA A 57 -6.20 -7.46 -13.92
N GLY A 58 -7.36 -6.97 -14.37
CA GLY A 58 -8.64 -7.09 -13.68
C GLY A 58 -8.60 -6.55 -12.25
N LEU A 59 -9.01 -7.38 -11.28
CA LEU A 59 -9.09 -7.02 -9.87
C LEU A 59 -7.72 -6.74 -9.24
N MET A 60 -6.68 -7.51 -9.61
CA MET A 60 -5.32 -7.33 -9.11
C MET A 60 -4.70 -6.04 -9.66
N GLY A 61 -4.99 -5.72 -10.92
CA GLY A 61 -4.60 -4.44 -11.54
C GLY A 61 -5.19 -3.23 -10.82
N LYS A 62 -6.46 -3.30 -10.38
CA LYS A 62 -7.08 -2.22 -9.58
C LYS A 62 -6.32 -1.99 -8.26
N VAL A 63 -5.93 -3.04 -7.57
CA VAL A 63 -5.23 -2.91 -6.28
C VAL A 63 -3.88 -2.23 -6.45
N ILE A 64 -3.10 -2.64 -7.47
CA ILE A 64 -1.76 -2.10 -7.73
C ILE A 64 -1.85 -0.62 -8.12
N ARG A 65 -2.81 -0.26 -8.96
CA ARG A 65 -3.06 1.13 -9.34
C ARG A 65 -3.47 1.99 -8.16
N LEU A 66 -4.37 1.50 -7.29
CA LEU A 66 -4.74 2.23 -6.08
C LEU A 66 -3.52 2.45 -5.19
N ASN A 67 -2.72 1.39 -4.96
CA ASN A 67 -1.53 1.48 -4.15
C ASN A 67 -0.54 2.51 -4.72
N ASN A 68 -0.33 2.52 -6.03
CA ASN A 68 0.58 3.48 -6.66
C ASN A 68 0.05 4.91 -6.56
N ILE A 69 -1.27 5.14 -6.76
CA ILE A 69 -1.91 6.44 -6.54
C ILE A 69 -1.75 6.89 -5.08
N SER A 70 -1.91 5.99 -4.11
CA SER A 70 -1.67 6.27 -2.69
C SER A 70 -0.22 6.69 -2.43
N PHE A 71 0.76 6.03 -3.04
CA PHE A 71 2.19 6.39 -2.93
C PHE A 71 2.50 7.75 -3.58
N ILE A 72 1.91 8.02 -4.74
CA ILE A 72 1.96 9.31 -5.42
C ILE A 72 1.42 10.42 -4.51
N LEU A 73 0.29 10.18 -3.84
CA LEU A 73 -0.33 11.12 -2.90
C LEU A 73 0.48 11.30 -1.61
N LEU A 74 1.21 10.26 -1.19
CA LEU A 74 2.09 10.30 -0.03
C LEU A 74 3.33 11.18 -0.30
N CYS A 75 3.91 11.03 -1.49
CA CYS A 75 5.17 11.65 -1.87
C CYS A 75 5.05 12.51 -3.15
N PRO A 76 4.11 13.47 -3.22
CA PRO A 76 3.83 14.20 -4.46
C PRO A 76 5.06 14.95 -4.97
N LYS A 77 5.87 15.51 -4.06
CA LYS A 77 7.09 16.26 -4.38
C LYS A 77 8.11 15.46 -5.21
N ILE A 78 8.24 14.15 -4.95
CA ILE A 78 9.18 13.27 -5.68
C ILE A 78 8.72 13.06 -7.12
N TYR A 79 7.41 12.89 -7.31
CA TYR A 79 6.83 12.68 -8.64
C TYR A 79 6.73 13.98 -9.45
N THR A 80 6.51 15.13 -8.80
CA THR A 80 6.56 16.43 -9.48
C THR A 80 7.96 16.78 -9.93
N TYR A 81 8.98 16.46 -9.13
CA TYR A 81 10.38 16.69 -9.53
C TYR A 81 10.73 15.91 -10.82
N ARG A 82 10.11 14.75 -11.03
CA ARG A 82 10.25 13.96 -12.26
C ARG A 82 9.37 14.44 -13.42
N LYS A 83 8.63 15.55 -13.29
CA LYS A 83 7.60 16.07 -14.23
C LYS A 83 6.50 15.06 -14.58
N LEU A 84 6.34 14.01 -13.78
CA LEU A 84 5.36 12.95 -14.05
C LEU A 84 3.94 13.36 -13.62
N ILE A 85 3.81 14.39 -12.77
CA ILE A 85 2.55 14.74 -12.11
C ILE A 85 2.43 16.26 -11.90
N ASN A 86 1.24 16.79 -12.21
CA ASN A 86 0.87 18.17 -11.92
C ASN A 86 0.35 18.32 -10.48
N ILE A 87 1.03 19.13 -9.66
CA ILE A 87 0.67 19.38 -8.24
C ILE A 87 -0.72 19.98 -8.10
N GLU A 88 -1.15 20.77 -9.08
CA GLU A 88 -2.43 21.48 -9.05
C GLU A 88 -3.62 20.50 -9.05
N GLU A 89 -3.51 19.37 -9.76
CA GLU A 89 -4.54 18.33 -9.77
C GLU A 89 -4.58 17.54 -8.46
N ILE A 90 -3.42 17.26 -7.88
CA ILE A 90 -3.33 16.63 -6.54
C ILE A 90 -3.98 17.55 -5.48
N ASN A 91 -3.83 18.86 -5.61
CA ASN A 91 -4.40 19.83 -4.69
C ASN A 91 -5.91 20.04 -4.90
N LYS A 92 -6.43 19.81 -6.11
CA LYS A 92 -7.88 19.80 -6.38
C LYS A 92 -8.60 18.55 -5.85
N LEU A 93 -7.87 17.51 -5.45
CA LEU A 93 -8.47 16.30 -4.92
C LEU A 93 -9.17 16.59 -3.58
N PRO A 94 -10.45 16.24 -3.41
CA PRO A 94 -11.15 16.47 -2.15
C PRO A 94 -10.48 15.70 -1.02
N SER A 95 -10.21 16.39 0.09
CA SER A 95 -9.48 15.86 1.25
C SER A 95 -10.09 14.57 1.81
N LYS A 96 -11.43 14.40 1.68
CA LYS A 96 -12.18 13.20 2.08
C LYS A 96 -11.73 11.92 1.37
N ILE A 97 -11.08 12.02 0.21
CA ILE A 97 -10.55 10.89 -0.57
C ILE A 97 -9.05 10.75 -0.33
N LYS A 98 -8.36 11.89 -0.25
CA LYS A 98 -6.90 11.96 -0.04
C LYS A 98 -6.46 11.33 1.28
N PHE A 99 -7.12 11.66 2.39
CA PHE A 99 -6.76 11.13 3.71
C PHE A 99 -6.87 9.60 3.83
N PRO A 100 -7.98 8.95 3.44
CA PRO A 100 -8.05 7.49 3.52
C PRO A 100 -7.07 6.80 2.57
N LEU A 101 -6.79 7.36 1.39
CA LEU A 101 -5.77 6.79 0.49
C LEU A 101 -4.37 6.88 1.06
N ILE A 102 -4.02 8.02 1.66
CA ILE A 102 -2.75 8.22 2.35
C ILE A 102 -2.64 7.24 3.53
N GLY A 103 -3.71 7.10 4.32
CA GLY A 103 -3.75 6.16 5.44
C GLY A 103 -3.51 4.72 5.01
N ILE A 104 -4.15 4.27 3.92
CA ILE A 104 -3.94 2.95 3.33
C ILE A 104 -2.48 2.78 2.86
N GLY A 105 -1.93 3.77 2.17
CA GLY A 105 -0.55 3.73 1.67
C GLY A 105 0.46 3.62 2.81
N ILE A 106 0.29 4.41 3.87
CA ILE A 106 1.12 4.34 5.09
C ILE A 106 0.98 2.98 5.75
N ALA A 107 -0.25 2.49 5.97
CA ALA A 107 -0.49 1.21 6.61
C ALA A 107 0.17 0.04 5.85
N ASN A 108 0.07 0.02 4.52
CA ASN A 108 0.75 -0.97 3.69
C ASN A 108 2.28 -0.84 3.78
N THR A 109 2.82 0.38 3.72
CA THR A 109 4.28 0.61 3.80
C THR A 109 4.84 0.16 5.15
N VAL A 110 4.16 0.52 6.24
CA VAL A 110 4.54 0.10 7.61
C VAL A 110 4.47 -1.42 7.75
N SER A 111 3.42 -2.04 7.21
CA SER A 111 3.27 -3.50 7.22
C SER A 111 4.42 -4.19 6.48
N PHE A 112 4.84 -3.64 5.33
CA PHE A 112 5.93 -4.18 4.54
C PHE A 112 7.28 -4.06 5.27
N ILE A 113 7.56 -2.90 5.88
CA ILE A 113 8.78 -2.68 6.68
C ILE A 113 8.81 -3.62 7.88
N ALA A 114 7.68 -3.79 8.58
CA ALA A 114 7.58 -4.70 9.71
C ALA A 114 7.80 -6.16 9.32
N LEU A 115 7.30 -6.59 8.16
CA LEU A 115 7.51 -7.94 7.63
C LEU A 115 9.00 -8.19 7.33
N VAL A 116 9.67 -7.23 6.68
CA VAL A 116 11.11 -7.32 6.39
C VAL A 116 11.91 -7.32 7.69
N GLY A 117 11.56 -6.48 8.66
CA GLY A 117 12.19 -6.44 9.97
C GLY A 117 12.06 -7.76 10.73
N LEU A 118 10.88 -8.39 10.71
CA LEU A 118 10.65 -9.72 11.28
C LEU A 118 11.48 -10.80 10.57
N GLY A 119 11.59 -10.74 9.24
CA GLY A 119 12.40 -11.67 8.45
C GLY A 119 13.89 -11.58 8.78
N VAL A 120 14.41 -10.36 8.89
CA VAL A 120 15.80 -10.12 9.31
C VAL A 120 16.00 -10.60 10.75
N PHE A 121 15.07 -10.31 11.66
CA PHE A 121 15.15 -10.74 13.05
C PHE A 121 15.15 -12.27 13.20
N MET A 122 14.34 -12.98 12.41
CA MET A 122 14.36 -14.46 12.37
C MET A 122 15.72 -15.02 11.94
N HIS A 123 16.45 -14.32 11.07
CA HIS A 123 17.79 -14.74 10.66
C HIS A 123 18.83 -14.64 11.78
N TYR A 124 18.66 -13.68 12.71
CA TYR A 124 19.55 -13.50 13.87
C TYR A 124 19.15 -14.36 15.08
N LEU A 125 18.01 -15.05 15.05
CA LEU A 125 17.57 -15.89 16.15
C LEU A 125 18.39 -17.20 16.19
N PRO A 126 18.95 -17.62 17.34
CA PRO A 126 19.70 -18.86 17.44
C PRO A 126 18.81 -20.05 17.00
N PRO A 127 19.36 -21.01 16.23
CA PRO A 127 18.59 -22.14 15.73
C PRO A 127 18.00 -22.93 16.89
N LEU A 128 16.74 -23.36 16.75
CA LEU A 128 16.12 -24.29 17.70
C LEU A 128 17.06 -25.49 17.89
N ALA A 129 17.57 -25.67 19.11
CA ALA A 129 18.17 -26.94 19.50
C ALA A 129 17.11 -28.02 19.26
N LYS A 130 17.41 -28.93 18.33
CA LYS A 130 16.55 -30.05 17.96
C LYS A 130 16.23 -30.92 19.17
#